data_AF-A0A969ZF91-F1
#
_entry.id   AF-A0A969ZF91-F1
#
_cell.length_a   1.000
_cell.length_b   1.000
_cell.length_c   1.000
_cell.angle_alpha   90.00
_cell.angle_beta   90.00
_cell.angle_gamma   90.00
#
_symmetry.space_group_name_H-M   'P 1'
#
loop_
_entity.id
_entity.type
_entity.pdbx_description
1 polymer ?
#
loop_
_entity_poly.entity_id
_entity_poly.type
_entity_poly.pdbx_seq_one_letter_code
_entity_poly.pdbx_strand_id
1 'polypeptide(L)'
;MNTKKNITHKITSYFKNIGKRELNDCLYHLSLWLIPLLIFLYFVFNLISRFLDISSSRQCFFYSTFHLYCPGCGGTRAFDHLIHGDLLQSIYYNAFVPYFTIIFLVFFVSQTISHITKGEIKGVGVHKWMVILGLIILFVQFIIKNTLLSGTL
;
A
#
# COMPACT_ATOMS: atom_id res chain seq x y z
N MET A 1 -21.64 -17.82 -36.74
CA MET A 1 -20.97 -18.01 -35.43
C MET A 1 -20.05 -16.86 -34.98
N ASN A 2 -19.49 -16.04 -35.89
CA ASN A 2 -18.50 -14.99 -35.54
C ASN A 2 -19.12 -13.71 -34.91
N THR A 3 -20.35 -13.35 -35.30
CA THR A 3 -21.03 -12.11 -34.87
C THR A 3 -21.45 -12.11 -33.41
N LYS A 4 -21.95 -13.25 -32.90
CA LYS A 4 -22.33 -13.40 -31.47
C LYS A 4 -21.12 -13.20 -30.56
N LYS A 5 -19.97 -13.79 -30.93
CA LYS A 5 -18.71 -13.71 -30.17
C LYS A 5 -18.18 -12.27 -30.08
N ASN A 6 -18.35 -11.49 -31.15
CA ASN A 6 -17.92 -10.09 -31.21
C ASN A 6 -18.79 -9.17 -30.32
N ILE A 7 -20.11 -9.41 -30.31
CA ILE A 7 -21.06 -8.69 -29.44
C ILE A 7 -20.80 -9.02 -27.98
N THR A 8 -20.63 -10.30 -27.62
CA THR A 8 -20.35 -10.69 -26.24
C THR A 8 -19.03 -10.08 -25.75
N HIS A 9 -17.96 -10.12 -26.55
CA HIS A 9 -16.68 -9.50 -26.20
C HIS A 9 -16.80 -7.99 -25.98
N LYS A 10 -17.56 -7.28 -26.84
CA LYS A 10 -17.78 -5.84 -26.70
C LYS A 10 -18.54 -5.51 -25.42
N ILE A 11 -19.61 -6.25 -25.12
CA ILE A 11 -20.40 -6.09 -23.89
C ILE A 11 -19.55 -6.36 -22.64
N THR A 12 -18.78 -7.46 -22.61
CA THR A 12 -17.91 -7.78 -21.47
C THR A 12 -16.82 -6.72 -21.29
N SER A 13 -16.24 -6.21 -22.37
CA SER A 13 -15.25 -5.13 -22.31
C SER A 13 -15.85 -3.82 -21.81
N TYR A 14 -17.10 -3.53 -22.17
CA TYR A 14 -17.82 -2.32 -21.74
C TYR A 14 -18.10 -2.34 -20.24
N PHE A 15 -18.70 -3.42 -19.71
CA PHE A 15 -18.93 -3.59 -18.28
C PHE A 15 -17.63 -3.59 -17.47
N LYS A 16 -16.57 -4.24 -17.98
CA LYS A 16 -15.25 -4.24 -17.34
C LYS A 16 -14.66 -2.83 -17.27
N ASN A 17 -14.84 -2.01 -18.31
CA ASN A 17 -14.35 -0.63 -18.34
C ASN A 17 -15.20 0.32 -17.48
N ILE A 18 -16.49 0.06 -17.30
CA ILE A 18 -17.36 0.80 -16.36
C ILE A 18 -16.90 0.54 -14.93
N GLY A 19 -16.84 -0.74 -14.52
CA GLY A 19 -16.44 -1.07 -13.16
C GLY A 19 -15.01 -0.62 -12.83
N LYS A 20 -14.10 -0.62 -13.82
CA LYS A 20 -12.74 -0.10 -13.62
C LYS A 20 -12.71 1.42 -13.40
N ARG A 21 -13.61 2.18 -14.03
CA ARG A 21 -13.71 3.64 -13.82
C ARG A 21 -14.24 3.95 -12.43
N GLU A 22 -15.39 3.38 -12.07
CA GLU A 22 -15.98 3.59 -10.74
C GLU A 22 -15.05 3.16 -9.59
N LEU A 23 -14.33 2.04 -9.76
CA LEU A 23 -13.35 1.59 -8.78
C LEU A 23 -12.24 2.62 -8.58
N ASN A 24 -11.68 3.17 -9.67
CA ASN A 24 -10.60 4.15 -9.57
C ASN A 24 -11.07 5.44 -8.90
N ASP A 25 -12.30 5.88 -9.19
CA ASP A 25 -12.90 7.10 -8.62
C ASP A 25 -13.14 6.92 -7.12
N CYS A 26 -13.71 5.78 -6.70
CA CYS A 26 -13.85 5.41 -5.30
C CYS A 26 -12.49 5.32 -4.59
N LEU A 27 -11.48 4.71 -5.22
CA LEU A 27 -10.14 4.58 -4.64
C LEU A 27 -9.48 5.95 -4.46
N TYR A 28 -9.65 6.85 -5.43
CA TYR A 28 -9.13 8.21 -5.37
C TYR A 28 -9.78 8.98 -4.21
N HIS A 29 -11.11 8.99 -4.11
CA HIS A 29 -11.80 9.64 -2.99
C HIS A 29 -11.38 9.04 -1.64
N LEU A 30 -11.32 7.71 -1.53
CA LEU A 30 -10.85 7.05 -0.33
C LEU A 30 -9.44 7.51 0.05
N SER A 31 -8.51 7.54 -0.92
CA SER A 31 -7.13 8.00 -0.69
C SER A 31 -7.05 9.48 -0.27
N LEU A 32 -7.91 10.34 -0.85
CA LEU A 32 -7.96 11.76 -0.56
C LEU A 32 -8.35 12.06 0.89
N TRP A 33 -9.24 11.27 1.48
CA TRP A 33 -9.62 11.38 2.90
C TRP A 33 -8.67 10.63 3.83
N LEU A 34 -8.12 9.51 3.37
CA LEU A 34 -7.25 8.66 4.20
C LEU A 34 -5.90 9.33 4.49
N ILE A 35 -5.28 10.00 3.51
CA ILE A 35 -3.98 10.68 3.68
C ILE A 35 -4.02 11.74 4.80
N PRO A 36 -4.91 12.75 4.78
CA PRO A 36 -4.96 13.77 5.83
C PRO A 36 -5.35 13.18 7.19
N LEU A 37 -6.21 12.16 7.22
CA LEU A 37 -6.54 11.46 8.46
C LEU A 37 -5.31 10.78 9.08
N LEU A 38 -4.49 10.10 8.27
CA LEU A 38 -3.26 9.46 8.73
C LEU A 38 -2.23 10.48 9.22
N ILE A 39 -2.07 11.61 8.50
CA ILE A 39 -1.18 12.71 8.92
C ILE A 39 -1.65 13.31 10.25
N PHE A 40 -2.95 13.54 10.40
CA PHE A 40 -3.53 14.07 11.63
C PHE A 40 -3.32 13.09 12.80
N LEU A 41 -3.60 11.80 12.60
CA LEU A 41 -3.36 10.77 13.62
C LEU A 41 -1.89 10.67 14.01
N TYR A 42 -0.96 10.73 13.04
CA TYR A 42 0.48 10.75 13.31
C TYR A 42 0.89 11.99 14.11
N PHE A 43 0.37 13.17 13.76
CA PHE A 43 0.63 14.41 14.49
C PHE A 43 0.10 14.35 15.92
N VAL A 44 -1.14 13.89 16.11
CA VAL A 44 -1.76 13.69 17.43
C VAL A 44 -0.98 12.67 18.25
N PHE A 45 -0.55 11.56 17.65
CA PHE A 45 0.28 10.55 18.32
C PHE A 45 1.63 11.13 18.77
N ASN A 46 2.29 11.92 17.94
CA ASN A 46 3.53 12.61 18.32
C ASN A 46 3.32 13.66 19.42
N LEU A 47 2.19 14.35 19.41
CA LEU A 47 1.85 15.32 20.44
C LEU A 47 1.57 14.63 21.78
N ILE A 48 0.80 13.54 21.77
CA ILE A 48 0.46 12.74 22.96
C ILE A 48 1.69 12.04 23.53
N SER A 49 2.54 11.45 22.69
CA SER A 49 3.77 10.76 23.15
C SER A 49 4.77 11.73 23.78
N ARG A 50 4.90 12.95 23.25
CA ARG A 50 5.68 14.03 23.90
C ARG A 50 5.07 14.49 25.22
N PHE A 51 3.74 14.47 25.34
CA PHE A 51 3.05 14.90 26.55
C PHE A 51 3.10 13.85 27.67
N LEU A 52 3.11 12.56 27.32
CA LEU A 52 3.08 11.45 28.28
C LEU A 52 4.47 10.85 28.58
N ASP A 53 5.54 11.36 27.96
CA ASP A 53 6.92 10.86 28.08
C ASP A 53 7.04 9.33 27.88
N ILE A 54 6.10 8.77 27.12
CA ILE A 54 6.07 7.36 26.76
C ILE A 54 7.10 7.18 25.66
N SER A 55 8.34 6.93 26.07
CA SER A 55 9.35 6.32 25.22
C SER A 55 8.78 4.99 24.72
N SER A 56 8.20 5.01 23.53
CA SER A 56 7.55 3.86 22.90
C SER A 56 8.54 2.70 22.90
N SER A 57 8.34 1.79 23.85
CA SER A 57 9.21 0.63 24.04
C SER A 57 9.13 -0.17 22.76
N ARG A 58 10.26 -0.22 22.07
CA ARG A 58 10.44 -0.69 20.70
C ARG A 58 10.23 -2.19 20.53
N GLN A 59 9.54 -2.90 21.42
CA GLN A 59 9.43 -4.35 21.36
C GLN A 59 8.00 -4.73 20.99
N CYS A 60 7.82 -5.22 19.76
CA CYS A 60 6.56 -5.76 19.28
C CYS A 60 6.11 -6.87 20.26
N PHE A 61 4.99 -6.66 20.95
CA PHE A 61 4.43 -7.58 21.94
C PHE A 61 4.34 -9.01 21.40
N PHE A 62 3.98 -9.17 20.13
CA PHE A 62 3.93 -10.46 19.44
C PHE A 62 5.27 -11.19 19.32
N TYR A 63 6.39 -10.47 19.12
CA TYR A 63 7.71 -11.12 19.09
C TYR A 63 8.12 -11.59 20.49
N SER A 64 7.75 -10.83 21.53
CA SER A 64 8.05 -11.18 22.91
C SER A 64 7.19 -12.35 23.43
N THR A 65 5.95 -12.49 22.96
CA THR A 65 5.02 -13.53 23.45
C THR A 65 5.02 -14.79 22.59
N PHE A 66 5.18 -14.66 21.28
CA PHE A 66 5.05 -15.78 20.34
C PHE A 66 6.34 -16.10 19.57
N HIS A 67 7.41 -15.31 19.72
CA HIS A 67 8.63 -15.41 18.90
C HIS A 67 8.38 -15.40 17.38
N LEU A 68 7.20 -14.96 16.93
CA LEU A 68 6.84 -14.89 15.51
C LEU A 68 7.03 -13.47 14.99
N TYR A 69 7.66 -13.35 13.82
CA TYR A 69 7.89 -12.06 13.18
C TYR A 69 6.60 -11.56 12.49
N CYS A 70 5.97 -10.53 13.06
CA CYS A 70 4.78 -9.91 12.44
C CYS A 70 5.20 -8.91 11.35
N PRO A 71 4.82 -9.09 10.07
CA PRO A 71 5.15 -8.17 8.99
C PRO A 71 4.57 -6.77 9.19
N GLY A 72 3.52 -6.63 10.02
CA GLY A 72 2.92 -5.36 10.41
C GLY A 72 3.81 -4.51 11.33
N CYS A 73 4.41 -5.10 12.37
CA CYS A 73 5.28 -4.38 13.31
C CYS A 73 6.57 -3.86 12.64
N GLY A 74 7.13 -4.60 11.67
CA GLY A 74 8.28 -4.16 10.88
C GLY A 74 7.92 -3.12 9.81
N GLY A 75 6.68 -3.12 9.33
CA GLY A 75 6.15 -2.13 8.38
C GLY A 75 6.05 -0.73 9.00
N THR A 76 5.61 -0.63 10.26
CA THR A 76 5.55 0.65 10.97
C THR A 76 6.93 1.28 11.15
N ARG A 77 7.97 0.48 11.44
CA ARG A 77 9.36 0.94 11.50
C ARG A 77 9.92 1.33 10.13
N ALA A 78 9.63 0.54 9.09
CA ALA A 78 10.05 0.87 7.73
C ALA A 78 9.40 2.15 7.21
N PHE A 79 8.15 2.42 7.62
CA PHE A 79 7.44 3.66 7.33
C PHE A 79 7.99 4.84 8.14
N ASP A 80 8.37 4.63 9.40
CA ASP A 80 9.03 5.65 10.23
C ASP A 80 10.38 6.07 9.60
N HIS A 81 11.21 5.12 9.16
CA HIS A 81 12.43 5.41 8.42
C HIS A 81 12.16 6.07 7.05
N LEU A 82 11.06 5.71 6.38
CA LEU A 82 10.65 6.34 5.12
C LEU A 82 10.26 7.82 5.31
N ILE A 83 9.56 8.14 6.40
CA ILE A 83 9.23 9.53 6.77
C ILE A 83 10.49 10.33 7.10
N HIS A 84 11.48 9.70 7.73
CA HIS A 84 12.78 10.31 8.01
C HIS A 84 13.70 10.41 6.78
N GLY A 85 13.26 9.93 5.60
CA GLY A 85 13.99 10.04 4.34
C GLY A 85 15.02 8.94 4.08
N ASP A 86 15.08 7.92 4.93
CA ASP A 86 16.07 6.85 4.86
C ASP A 86 15.55 5.65 4.04
N LEU A 87 15.51 5.85 2.71
CA LEU A 87 14.96 4.88 1.74
C LEU A 87 15.70 3.53 1.77
N LEU A 88 17.01 3.54 2.02
CA LEU A 88 17.84 2.33 2.05
C LEU A 88 17.50 1.45 3.26
N GLN A 89 17.32 2.06 4.44
CA GLN A 89 16.88 1.35 5.65
C GLN A 89 15.43 0.84 5.49
N SER A 90 14.54 1.62 4.89
CA SER A 90 13.14 1.21 4.63
C SER A 90 13.05 -0.05 3.74
N ILE A 91 13.85 -0.11 2.67
CA ILE A 91 13.97 -1.28 1.79
C ILE A 91 14.51 -2.50 2.56
N TYR A 92 15.52 -2.28 3.42
CA TYR A 92 16.12 -3.33 4.24
C TYR A 92 15.15 -3.91 5.27
N TYR A 93 14.28 -3.08 5.86
CA TYR A 93 13.28 -3.53 6.82
C TYR A 93 12.05 -4.17 6.19
N ASN A 94 11.52 -3.62 5.09
CA ASN A 94 10.37 -4.19 4.40
C ASN A 94 10.26 -3.62 2.97
N ALA A 95 10.69 -4.37 1.96
CA ALA A 95 10.57 -3.99 0.54
C ALA A 95 9.12 -3.75 0.08
N PHE A 96 8.14 -4.31 0.80
CA PHE A 96 6.71 -4.08 0.54
C PHE A 96 6.27 -2.63 0.75
N VAL A 97 6.80 -1.94 1.75
CA VAL A 97 6.42 -0.56 2.10
C VAL A 97 6.80 0.43 0.99
N PRO A 98 8.07 0.53 0.54
CA PRO A 98 8.43 1.45 -0.54
C PRO A 98 7.76 1.06 -1.87
N TYR A 99 7.59 -0.24 -2.15
CA TYR A 99 6.85 -0.70 -3.32
C TYR A 99 5.39 -0.21 -3.31
N PHE A 100 4.69 -0.38 -2.18
CA PHE A 100 3.32 0.09 -2.04
C PHE A 100 3.24 1.62 -2.12
N THR A 101 4.15 2.33 -1.44
CA THR A 101 4.19 3.81 -1.47
C THR A 101 4.41 4.34 -2.89
N ILE A 102 5.33 3.77 -3.68
CA ILE A 102 5.59 4.21 -5.05
C ILE A 102 4.36 3.98 -5.93
N ILE A 103 3.75 2.80 -5.89
CA ILE A 103 2.57 2.50 -6.70
C ILE A 103 1.40 3.40 -6.30
N PHE A 104 1.20 3.59 -5.00
CA PHE A 104 0.17 4.46 -4.47
C PHE A 104 0.38 5.91 -4.93
N LEU A 105 1.61 6.42 -4.87
CA LEU A 105 1.95 7.77 -5.30
C LEU A 105 1.74 7.95 -6.82
N VAL A 106 2.20 7.01 -7.63
CA VAL A 106 2.01 7.05 -9.09
C VAL A 106 0.52 7.02 -9.45
N PHE A 107 -0.28 6.20 -8.75
CA PHE A 107 -1.72 6.15 -8.94
C PHE A 107 -2.38 7.47 -8.54
N PHE A 108 -2.07 7.98 -7.35
CA PHE A 108 -2.64 9.22 -6.83
C PHE A 108 -2.32 10.40 -7.76
N VAL A 109 -1.05 10.59 -8.12
CA VAL A 109 -0.61 11.66 -9.03
C VAL A 109 -1.27 11.52 -10.40
N SER A 110 -1.34 10.32 -10.96
CA SER A 110 -1.99 10.09 -12.26
C SER A 110 -3.48 10.44 -12.24
N GLN A 111 -4.19 10.12 -11.15
CA GLN A 111 -5.61 10.44 -11.01
C GLN A 111 -5.83 11.92 -10.71
N THR A 112 -4.97 12.55 -9.90
CA THR A 112 -4.99 13.99 -9.66
C THR A 112 -4.78 14.77 -10.96
N ILE A 113 -3.80 14.38 -11.78
CA ILE A 113 -3.57 15.00 -13.11
C ILE A 113 -4.79 14.79 -14.00
N SER A 114 -5.34 13.57 -14.06
CA SER A 114 -6.54 13.29 -14.87
C SER A 114 -7.75 14.14 -14.46
N HIS A 115 -7.92 14.43 -13.16
CA HIS A 115 -8.98 15.30 -12.65
C HIS A 115 -8.73 16.78 -12.94
N ILE A 116 -7.48 17.25 -12.79
CA ILE A 116 -7.09 18.65 -13.06
C ILE A 116 -7.19 18.95 -14.56
N THR A 117 -6.76 18.03 -15.43
CA THR A 117 -6.80 18.18 -16.89
C THR A 117 -8.15 17.77 -17.49
N LYS A 118 -9.22 17.61 -16.68
CA LYS A 118 -10.58 17.25 -17.13
C LYS A 118 -10.64 16.06 -18.11
N GLY A 119 -9.70 15.12 -17.98
CA GLY A 119 -9.66 13.90 -18.80
C GLY A 119 -8.88 13.97 -20.12
N GLU A 120 -8.08 15.01 -20.40
CA GLU A 120 -7.20 14.99 -21.58
C GLU A 120 -6.07 13.95 -21.45
N ILE A 121 -5.57 13.73 -20.24
CA ILE A 121 -4.60 12.68 -19.91
C ILE A 121 -5.34 11.57 -19.18
N LYS A 122 -5.40 10.38 -19.78
CA LYS A 122 -6.00 9.20 -19.14
C LYS A 122 -5.09 8.74 -18.00
N GLY A 123 -5.56 8.90 -16.77
CA GLY A 123 -4.85 8.39 -15.59
C GLY A 123 -4.64 6.87 -15.65
N VAL A 124 -3.57 6.41 -15.00
CA VAL A 124 -3.18 5.00 -14.96
C VAL A 124 -4.17 4.25 -14.06
N GLY A 125 -5.10 3.52 -14.66
CA GLY A 125 -6.08 2.75 -13.89
C GLY A 125 -5.44 1.56 -13.16
N VAL A 126 -5.94 1.21 -11.98
CA VAL A 126 -5.39 0.10 -11.17
C VAL A 126 -5.48 -1.21 -11.96
N HIS A 127 -4.34 -1.87 -12.18
CA HIS A 127 -4.29 -3.19 -12.79
C HIS A 127 -4.15 -4.27 -11.71
N LYS A 128 -4.93 -5.35 -11.84
CA LYS A 128 -4.90 -6.48 -10.90
C LYS A 128 -3.49 -7.05 -10.68
N TRP A 129 -2.66 -7.03 -11.72
CA TRP A 129 -1.26 -7.45 -11.65
C TRP A 129 -0.43 -6.68 -10.63
N MET A 130 -0.65 -5.37 -10.46
CA MET A 130 0.10 -4.54 -9.49
C MET A 130 -0.17 -4.97 -8.04
N VAL A 131 -1.42 -5.33 -7.75
CA VAL A 131 -1.87 -5.81 -6.44
C VAL A 131 -1.36 -7.22 -6.17
N ILE A 132 -1.45 -8.11 -7.18
CA ILE A 132 -0.94 -9.49 -7.08
C ILE A 132 0.57 -9.48 -6.83
N LEU A 133 1.33 -8.64 -7.53
CA LEU A 133 2.78 -8.54 -7.35
C LEU A 133 3.12 -8.04 -5.94
N GLY A 134 2.39 -7.07 -5.40
CA GLY A 134 2.55 -6.61 -4.01
C GLY A 134 2.26 -7.71 -2.99
N LEU A 135 1.19 -8.49 -3.20
CA LEU A 135 0.85 -9.63 -2.35
C LEU A 135 1.95 -10.71 -2.39
N ILE A 136 2.50 -11.01 -3.57
CA ILE A 136 3.60 -11.96 -3.72
C ILE A 136 4.84 -11.46 -2.95
N ILE A 137 5.21 -10.18 -3.09
CA ILE A 137 6.34 -9.59 -2.35
C ILE A 137 6.13 -9.71 -0.84
N LEU A 138 4.91 -9.42 -0.36
CA LEU A 138 4.57 -9.55 1.06
C LEU A 138 4.68 -11.00 1.54
N PHE A 139 4.14 -11.95 0.77
CA PHE A 139 4.15 -13.37 1.11
C PHE A 139 5.56 -13.97 1.09
N VAL A 140 6.36 -13.63 0.08
CA VAL A 140 7.77 -14.05 -0.03
C VAL A 140 8.57 -13.49 1.15
N GLN A 141 8.38 -12.22 1.50
CA GLN A 141 9.06 -11.61 2.63
C GLN A 141 8.67 -12.26 3.96
N PHE A 142 7.39 -12.61 4.13
CA PHE A 142 6.88 -13.34 5.28
C PHE A 142 7.53 -14.71 5.40
N ILE A 143 7.58 -15.48 4.32
CA ILE A 143 8.21 -16.81 4.30
C ILE A 143 9.71 -16.70 4.62
N ILE A 144 10.43 -15.78 3.96
CA ILE A 144 11.88 -15.61 4.19
C ILE A 144 12.17 -15.29 5.65
N LYS A 145 11.48 -14.31 6.24
CA LYS A 145 11.72 -13.93 7.65
C LYS A 145 11.26 -15.00 8.62
N ASN A 146 10.14 -15.68 8.35
CA ASN A 146 9.66 -16.75 9.22
C ASN A 146 10.58 -17.98 9.18
N THR A 147 11.08 -18.37 8.00
CA THR A 147 12.02 -19.51 7.84
C THR A 147 13.42 -19.22 8.36
N LEU A 148 13.96 -18.02 8.16
CA LEU A 148 15.23 -17.58 8.77
C LEU A 148 15.18 -17.62 10.30
N LEU A 149 14.04 -17.25 10.89
CA LEU A 149 13.87 -17.26 12.34
C LEU A 149 13.67 -18.68 12.90
N SER A 150 13.04 -19.58 12.14
CA SER A 150 12.87 -20.99 12.53
C SER A 150 14.14 -21.84 12.33
N GLY A 151 15.10 -21.39 11.53
CA GLY A 151 16.36 -22.11 11.25
C GLY A 151 17.49 -21.88 12.27
N THR A 152 17.27 -21.01 13.26
CA THR A 152 18.22 -20.72 14.36
C THR A 152 17.68 -21.23 15.70
N LEU A 153 17.18 -22.47 15.72
CA LEU A 153 16.91 -23.28 16.91
C LEU A 153 17.72 -24.58 16.84
#